data_AF-G2NH51-F1
#
_entry.id   AF-G2NH51-F1
#
_cell.length_a   1.000
_cell.length_b   1.000
_cell.length_c   1.000
_cell.angle_alpha   90.00
_cell.angle_beta   90.00
_cell.angle_gamma   90.00
#
_symmetry.space_group_name_H-M   'P 1'
#
loop_
_entity.id
_entity.type
_entity.pdbx_description
1 polymer ?
#
loop_
_entity_poly.entity_id
_entity_poly.type
_entity_poly.pdbx_seq_one_letter_code
_entity_poly.pdbx_strand_id
1 'polypeptide(L)'
;MSKSRNSSRLAKQIRRRTALTQSTASRLAKQVRVRLPQPIADASEPRQRRLEAHMAHVLASRFQDRQLNGALLGVQGAQTAPGHLGLTVEPTMADEVLRELLPRLDDSYGGLRGVPGLRVRPVDGGIVLQDSSGSARVFAETSDGRAWRLPTAEEGETPLWTRPLGDLSSEEHEEAEGWAGAWPTVPDAAVRDLMLSRVLRRPGLVNRASAPHGFANCYTHHSGDLVIEWCCGDTVEAYCAALLAHGFVDGLPPSETIELTSAHSARLGGHTVIVRRHSACQYDSGPSAQKITDSIEKGYSS
;
A
#
# COMPACT_ATOMS: atom_id res chain seq x y z
N MET A 1 26.64 -19.76 5.74
CA MET A 1 26.65 -18.48 6.48
C MET A 1 25.93 -18.65 7.82
N SER A 2 26.58 -18.32 8.95
CA SER A 2 26.00 -18.55 10.29
C SER A 2 24.95 -17.50 10.67
N LYS A 3 23.90 -17.92 11.41
CA LYS A 3 22.78 -17.07 11.86
C LYS A 3 23.24 -15.84 12.65
N SER A 4 24.29 -15.98 13.46
CA SER A 4 24.87 -14.89 14.28
C SER A 4 25.50 -13.77 13.44
N ARG A 5 26.17 -14.08 12.32
CA ARG A 5 26.75 -13.03 11.44
C ARG A 5 25.67 -12.19 10.75
N ASN A 6 24.53 -12.79 10.41
CA ASN A 6 23.42 -12.08 9.78
C ASN A 6 22.72 -11.11 10.74
N SER A 7 22.47 -11.53 11.99
CA SER A 7 21.83 -10.66 12.98
C SER A 7 22.73 -9.49 13.37
N SER A 8 24.04 -9.69 13.51
CA SER A 8 24.98 -8.58 13.74
C SER A 8 25.03 -7.60 12.57
N ARG A 9 24.95 -8.08 11.33
CA ARG A 9 24.90 -7.22 10.13
C ARG A 9 23.62 -6.39 10.10
N LEU A 10 22.47 -7.03 10.32
CA LEU A 10 21.18 -6.36 10.38
C LEU A 10 21.14 -5.34 11.52
N ALA A 11 21.63 -5.68 12.72
CA ALA A 11 21.70 -4.74 13.85
C ALA A 11 22.52 -3.48 13.51
N LYS A 12 23.67 -3.64 12.83
CA LYS A 12 24.48 -2.51 12.37
C LYS A 12 23.73 -1.68 11.32
N GLN A 13 23.01 -2.31 10.41
CA GLN A 13 22.20 -1.64 9.40
C GLN A 13 21.07 -0.81 10.03
N ILE A 14 20.31 -1.41 10.96
CA ILE A 14 19.25 -0.75 11.71
C ILE A 14 19.80 0.49 12.43
N ARG A 15 20.89 0.33 13.20
CA ARG A 15 21.51 1.46 13.93
C ARG A 15 22.05 2.56 13.01
N ARG A 16 22.57 2.21 11.82
CA ARG A 16 23.11 3.22 10.88
C ARG A 16 22.01 4.03 10.22
N ARG A 17 20.85 3.42 10.00
CA ARG A 17 19.76 4.03 9.26
C ARG A 17 18.74 4.71 10.15
N THR A 18 18.67 4.35 11.43
CA THR A 18 17.68 4.86 12.38
C THR A 18 18.37 5.53 13.57
N ALA A 19 17.63 6.29 14.36
CA ALA A 19 18.11 6.83 15.64
C ALA A 19 18.09 5.81 16.80
N LEU A 20 17.88 4.52 16.52
CA LEU A 20 17.72 3.49 17.54
C LEU A 20 19.03 3.13 18.26
N THR A 21 18.93 2.81 19.55
CA THR A 21 20.07 2.35 20.35
C THR A 21 20.62 1.02 19.84
N GLN A 22 21.91 0.75 20.10
CA GLN A 22 22.55 -0.52 19.72
C GLN A 22 21.84 -1.74 20.33
N SER A 23 21.35 -1.63 21.57
CA SER A 23 20.63 -2.71 22.25
C SER A 23 19.30 -3.00 21.56
N THR A 24 18.50 -1.97 21.25
CA THR A 24 17.25 -2.10 20.49
C THR A 24 17.51 -2.68 19.11
N ALA A 25 18.45 -2.13 18.34
CA ALA A 25 18.81 -2.64 17.02
C ALA A 25 19.24 -4.12 17.05
N SER A 26 20.00 -4.53 18.06
CA SER A 26 20.45 -5.92 18.23
C SER A 26 19.31 -6.85 18.61
N ARG A 27 18.34 -6.38 19.42
CA ARG A 27 17.14 -7.14 19.79
C ARG A 27 16.23 -7.33 18.57
N LEU A 28 15.94 -6.25 17.84
CA LEU A 28 15.16 -6.28 16.60
C LEU A 28 15.76 -7.25 15.58
N ALA A 29 17.08 -7.17 15.36
CA ALA A 29 17.77 -8.04 14.42
C ALA A 29 17.76 -9.53 14.80
N LYS A 30 17.59 -9.86 16.08
CA LYS A 30 17.43 -11.26 16.55
C LYS A 30 16.00 -11.77 16.37
N GLN A 31 15.00 -10.89 16.40
CA GLN A 31 13.58 -11.22 16.23
C GLN A 31 13.26 -11.56 14.76
N VAL A 32 13.92 -10.92 13.80
CA VAL A 32 13.76 -11.22 12.38
C VAL A 32 14.44 -12.55 12.03
N ARG A 33 13.68 -13.65 12.05
CA ARG A 33 14.14 -15.01 11.68
C ARG A 33 14.27 -15.24 10.16
N VAL A 34 14.58 -14.21 9.39
CA VAL A 34 14.55 -14.29 7.93
C VAL A 34 15.98 -14.34 7.37
N ARG A 35 16.26 -15.26 6.44
CA ARG A 35 17.44 -15.15 5.56
C ARG A 35 17.30 -13.81 4.85
N LEU A 36 18.22 -12.86 5.06
CA LEU A 36 18.19 -11.52 4.48
C LEU A 36 17.66 -11.57 3.04
N PRO A 37 16.38 -11.24 2.84
CA PRO A 37 15.71 -11.38 1.55
C PRO A 37 16.15 -10.23 0.65
N GLN A 38 15.86 -10.37 -0.64
CA GLN A 38 16.17 -9.32 -1.59
C GLN A 38 15.47 -8.01 -1.18
N PRO A 39 16.16 -6.87 -1.29
CA PRO A 39 15.54 -5.55 -1.11
C PRO A 39 14.29 -5.38 -1.99
N ILE A 40 13.43 -4.44 -1.64
CA ILE A 40 12.34 -4.04 -2.53
C ILE A 40 12.94 -3.47 -3.81
N ALA A 41 12.57 -4.03 -4.96
CA ALA A 41 12.97 -3.48 -6.24
C ALA A 41 12.10 -2.24 -6.50
N ASP A 42 12.63 -1.05 -6.21
CA ASP A 42 11.92 0.21 -6.46
C ASP A 42 11.69 0.43 -7.95
N ALA A 43 10.65 1.17 -8.30
CA ALA A 43 10.50 1.67 -9.66
C ALA A 43 11.64 2.64 -9.96
N SER A 44 12.29 2.48 -11.10
CA SER A 44 13.38 3.34 -11.56
C SER A 44 12.88 4.73 -11.94
N GLU A 45 11.74 4.81 -12.62
CA GLU A 45 11.14 6.06 -13.08
C GLU A 45 10.28 6.74 -11.99
N PRO A 46 10.46 8.05 -11.72
CA PRO A 46 9.63 8.78 -10.77
C PRO A 46 8.13 8.72 -11.08
N ARG A 47 7.75 8.76 -12.37
CA ARG A 47 6.34 8.67 -12.79
C ARG A 47 5.71 7.34 -12.41
N GLN A 48 6.45 6.23 -12.55
CA GLN A 48 5.98 4.91 -12.13
C GLN A 48 5.81 4.85 -10.61
N ARG A 49 6.75 5.41 -9.82
CA ARG A 49 6.59 5.49 -8.35
C ARG A 49 5.37 6.31 -7.96
N ARG A 50 5.15 7.44 -8.62
CA ARG A 50 3.98 8.30 -8.39
C ARG A 50 2.66 7.59 -8.66
N LEU A 51 2.58 6.89 -9.80
CA LEU A 51 1.40 6.08 -10.15
C LEU A 51 1.09 5.07 -9.04
N GLU A 52 2.09 4.29 -8.65
CA GLU A 52 1.94 3.27 -7.60
C GLU A 52 1.57 3.88 -6.25
N ALA A 53 2.19 5.00 -5.89
CA ALA A 53 1.88 5.70 -4.66
C ALA A 53 0.43 6.21 -4.61
N HIS A 54 -0.05 6.77 -5.71
CA HIS A 54 -1.41 7.26 -5.81
C HIS A 54 -2.41 6.11 -5.74
N MET A 55 -2.13 4.99 -6.43
CA MET A 55 -2.93 3.77 -6.30
C MET A 55 -2.99 3.28 -4.85
N ALA A 56 -1.86 3.24 -4.14
CA ALA A 56 -1.81 2.82 -2.75
C ALA A 56 -2.66 3.72 -1.85
N HIS A 57 -2.56 5.05 -2.06
CA HIS A 57 -3.30 6.05 -1.31
C HIS A 57 -4.81 5.93 -1.54
N VAL A 58 -5.26 5.84 -2.79
CA VAL A 58 -6.68 5.67 -3.13
C VAL A 58 -7.21 4.38 -2.50
N LEU A 59 -6.52 3.26 -2.65
CA LEU A 59 -6.96 1.98 -2.07
C LEU A 59 -7.00 2.04 -0.54
N ALA A 60 -6.04 2.70 0.11
CA ALA A 60 -6.03 2.86 1.56
C ALA A 60 -7.23 3.70 2.02
N SER A 61 -7.47 4.85 1.39
CA SER A 61 -8.58 5.74 1.74
C SER A 61 -9.95 5.05 1.68
N ARG A 62 -10.12 4.10 0.74
CA ARG A 62 -11.41 3.46 0.45
C ARG A 62 -11.61 2.15 1.16
N PHE A 63 -10.58 1.31 1.27
CA PHE A 63 -10.75 0.01 1.89
C PHE A 63 -10.83 0.05 3.40
N GLN A 64 -10.11 0.94 4.11
CA GLN A 64 -10.24 1.07 5.57
C GLN A 64 -10.13 -0.28 6.29
N ASP A 65 -11.17 -0.69 7.00
CA ASP A 65 -11.32 -1.96 7.69
C ASP A 65 -12.03 -3.05 6.85
N ARG A 66 -12.45 -2.73 5.63
CA ARG A 66 -13.13 -3.64 4.69
C ARG A 66 -12.19 -4.60 3.95
N GLN A 67 -11.03 -4.91 4.52
CA GLN A 67 -10.03 -5.73 3.81
C GLN A 67 -10.29 -7.22 4.08
N LEU A 68 -9.98 -8.09 3.13
CA LEU A 68 -10.26 -9.52 3.26
C LEU A 68 -9.00 -10.36 3.08
N ASN A 69 -9.01 -11.57 3.64
CA ASN A 69 -8.01 -12.61 3.41
C ASN A 69 -6.55 -12.18 3.63
N GLY A 70 -6.36 -11.16 4.46
CA GLY A 70 -5.08 -10.54 4.75
C GLY A 70 -4.54 -9.67 3.60
N ALA A 71 -5.29 -9.48 2.52
CA ALA A 71 -4.87 -8.71 1.35
C ALA A 71 -5.04 -7.21 1.59
N LEU A 72 -4.02 -6.56 2.16
CA LEU A 72 -4.08 -5.12 2.33
C LEU A 72 -4.09 -4.42 0.97
N LEU A 73 -4.91 -3.37 0.85
CA LEU A 73 -5.23 -2.65 -0.38
C LEU A 73 -5.87 -3.55 -1.45
N GLY A 74 -6.41 -4.72 -1.05
CA GLY A 74 -6.91 -5.73 -1.98
C GLY A 74 -5.81 -6.50 -2.72
N VAL A 75 -4.54 -6.39 -2.29
CA VAL A 75 -3.39 -7.00 -2.98
C VAL A 75 -2.78 -8.11 -2.14
N GLN A 76 -2.72 -9.33 -2.70
CA GLN A 76 -2.08 -10.49 -2.07
C GLN A 76 -0.59 -10.56 -2.36
N GLY A 77 -0.20 -10.21 -3.59
CA GLY A 77 1.13 -10.45 -4.12
C GLY A 77 1.57 -9.36 -5.10
N ALA A 78 2.89 -9.22 -5.26
CA ALA A 78 3.46 -8.35 -6.26
C ALA A 78 4.70 -8.98 -6.90
N GLN A 79 4.73 -8.96 -8.23
CA GLN A 79 5.90 -9.24 -9.05
C GLN A 79 6.53 -7.90 -9.43
N THR A 80 7.79 -7.69 -9.04
CA THR A 80 8.42 -6.38 -9.16
C THR A 80 9.66 -6.44 -10.05
N ALA A 81 9.76 -5.47 -10.95
CA ALA A 81 10.97 -5.15 -11.69
C ALA A 81 11.13 -3.61 -11.78
N PRO A 82 12.30 -3.08 -12.17
CA PRO A 82 12.56 -1.63 -12.17
C PRO A 82 11.61 -0.79 -13.03
N GLY A 83 10.93 -1.36 -14.03
CA GLY A 83 9.95 -0.65 -14.87
C GLY A 83 8.60 -1.37 -14.98
N HIS A 84 8.36 -2.35 -14.11
CA HIS A 84 7.16 -3.17 -14.16
C HIS A 84 6.70 -3.53 -12.76
N LEU A 85 5.40 -3.42 -12.54
CA LEU A 85 4.71 -3.93 -11.37
C LEU A 85 3.56 -4.82 -11.86
N GLY A 86 3.60 -6.09 -11.49
CA GLY A 86 2.48 -7.01 -11.59
C GLY A 86 1.88 -7.20 -10.21
N LEU A 87 0.57 -7.02 -10.07
CA LEU A 87 -0.17 -7.20 -8.83
C LEU A 87 -1.06 -8.44 -8.93
N THR A 88 -1.01 -9.28 -7.90
CA THR A 88 -1.98 -10.36 -7.69
C THR A 88 -3.02 -9.83 -6.71
N VAL A 89 -4.23 -9.59 -7.22
CA VAL A 89 -5.35 -9.00 -6.49
C VAL A 89 -6.22 -10.10 -5.87
N GLU A 90 -6.71 -9.83 -4.66
CA GLU A 90 -7.64 -10.69 -3.95
C GLU A 90 -8.94 -10.83 -4.76
N PRO A 91 -9.33 -12.05 -5.18
CA PRO A 91 -10.47 -12.24 -6.05
C PRO A 91 -11.74 -11.58 -5.53
N THR A 92 -12.11 -11.78 -4.26
CA THR A 92 -13.33 -11.18 -3.68
C THR A 92 -13.33 -9.65 -3.71
N MET A 93 -12.15 -9.02 -3.72
CA MET A 93 -12.01 -7.57 -3.73
C MET A 93 -11.75 -7.00 -5.13
N ALA A 94 -11.54 -7.83 -6.16
CA ALA A 94 -10.98 -7.37 -7.44
C ALA A 94 -11.86 -6.32 -8.15
N ASP A 95 -13.17 -6.51 -8.15
CA ASP A 95 -14.10 -5.59 -8.82
C ASP A 95 -14.12 -4.23 -8.10
N GLU A 96 -14.07 -4.23 -6.76
CA GLU A 96 -13.97 -3.01 -5.96
C GLU A 96 -12.61 -2.34 -6.11
N VAL A 97 -11.50 -3.10 -6.12
CA VAL A 97 -10.15 -2.56 -6.40
C VAL A 97 -10.17 -1.80 -7.71
N LEU A 98 -10.79 -2.36 -8.75
CA LEU A 98 -10.86 -1.71 -10.05
C LEU A 98 -11.77 -0.48 -10.02
N ARG A 99 -12.96 -0.58 -9.42
CA ARG A 99 -13.89 0.54 -9.27
C ARG A 99 -13.25 1.72 -8.55
N GLU A 100 -12.53 1.46 -7.47
CA GLU A 100 -11.90 2.52 -6.68
C GLU A 100 -10.65 3.11 -7.33
N LEU A 101 -9.91 2.35 -8.15
CA LEU A 101 -8.76 2.89 -8.87
C LEU A 101 -9.13 3.70 -10.10
N LEU A 102 -10.20 3.33 -10.83
CA LEU A 102 -10.50 3.94 -12.12
C LEU A 102 -11.14 5.33 -11.97
N PRO A 103 -10.65 6.34 -12.71
CA PRO A 103 -11.12 7.71 -12.57
C PRO A 103 -12.56 7.87 -13.06
N ARG A 104 -13.35 8.58 -12.25
CA ARG A 104 -14.73 8.96 -12.55
C ARG A 104 -15.08 10.29 -11.87
N LEU A 105 -15.86 11.12 -12.54
CA LEU A 105 -16.55 12.22 -11.87
C LEU A 105 -17.75 11.63 -11.13
N ASP A 106 -17.95 12.03 -9.87
CA ASP A 106 -19.04 11.59 -9.03
C ASP A 106 -19.71 12.84 -8.45
N ASP A 107 -20.92 13.12 -8.93
CA ASP A 107 -21.70 14.30 -8.53
C ASP A 107 -22.05 14.27 -7.03
N SER A 108 -22.27 13.08 -6.47
CA SER A 108 -22.57 12.91 -5.04
C SER A 108 -21.36 13.14 -4.16
N TYR A 109 -20.16 12.81 -4.66
CA TYR A 109 -18.90 13.14 -4.02
C TYR A 109 -18.52 14.62 -4.20
N GLY A 110 -18.98 15.24 -5.29
CA GLY A 110 -18.67 16.62 -5.65
C GLY A 110 -17.31 16.77 -6.34
N GLY A 111 -16.80 15.73 -7.00
CA GLY A 111 -15.48 15.80 -7.64
C GLY A 111 -15.00 14.49 -8.26
N LEU A 112 -13.70 14.43 -8.52
CA LEU A 112 -13.04 13.26 -9.08
C LEU A 112 -12.83 12.17 -8.02
N ARG A 113 -13.12 10.93 -8.38
CA ARG A 113 -12.70 9.72 -7.65
C ARG A 113 -11.72 8.91 -8.46
N GLY A 114 -10.94 8.10 -7.77
CA GLY A 114 -9.94 7.21 -8.36
C GLY A 114 -8.62 7.91 -8.68
N VAL A 115 -7.75 7.21 -9.40
CA VAL A 115 -6.44 7.74 -9.78
C VAL A 115 -6.60 8.57 -11.07
N PRO A 116 -6.33 9.89 -11.05
CA PRO A 116 -6.44 10.74 -12.23
C PRO A 116 -5.61 10.21 -13.38
N GLY A 117 -6.17 10.20 -14.59
CA GLY A 117 -5.47 9.74 -15.78
C GLY A 117 -5.29 8.23 -15.88
N LEU A 118 -5.77 7.41 -14.94
CA LEU A 118 -5.68 5.97 -15.10
C LEU A 118 -6.62 5.50 -16.22
N ARG A 119 -6.08 4.69 -17.13
CA ARG A 119 -6.83 3.99 -18.17
C ARG A 119 -6.64 2.49 -17.99
N VAL A 120 -7.66 1.73 -18.36
CA VAL A 120 -7.64 0.27 -18.25
C VAL A 120 -7.69 -0.35 -19.64
N ARG A 121 -6.88 -1.39 -19.83
CA ARG A 121 -6.90 -2.22 -21.03
C ARG A 121 -6.93 -3.70 -20.63
N PRO A 122 -7.92 -4.48 -21.07
CA PRO A 122 -7.89 -5.92 -20.89
C PRO A 122 -6.74 -6.53 -21.68
N VAL A 123 -6.11 -7.55 -21.10
CA VAL A 123 -5.07 -8.37 -21.74
C VAL A 123 -5.33 -9.84 -21.40
N ASP A 124 -4.63 -10.76 -22.06
CA ASP A 124 -4.76 -12.17 -21.72
C ASP A 124 -4.34 -12.41 -20.26
N GLY A 125 -5.21 -13.07 -19.49
CA GLY A 125 -5.00 -13.37 -18.07
C GLY A 125 -5.08 -12.18 -17.10
N GLY A 126 -5.45 -10.96 -17.53
CA GLY A 126 -5.53 -9.83 -16.60
C GLY A 126 -5.89 -8.48 -17.23
N ILE A 127 -5.47 -7.42 -16.55
CA ILE A 127 -5.64 -6.04 -17.01
C ILE A 127 -4.34 -5.26 -16.91
N VAL A 128 -4.20 -4.24 -17.75
CA VAL A 128 -3.16 -3.23 -17.63
C VAL A 128 -3.82 -1.92 -17.23
N LEU A 129 -3.38 -1.38 -16.09
CA LEU A 129 -3.70 -0.04 -15.62
C LEU A 129 -2.56 0.88 -16.04
N GLN A 130 -2.85 1.85 -16.90
CA GLN A 130 -1.86 2.72 -17.52
C GLN A 130 -2.15 4.19 -17.24
N ASP A 131 -1.12 4.94 -16.92
CA ASP A 131 -1.18 6.40 -16.83
C ASP A 131 -1.39 7.01 -18.23
N SER A 132 -2.40 7.87 -18.37
CA SER A 132 -2.76 8.52 -19.64
C SER A 132 -1.69 9.48 -20.15
N SER A 133 -0.90 10.06 -19.25
CA SER A 133 0.12 11.06 -19.57
C SER A 133 1.52 10.48 -19.87
N GLY A 134 1.67 9.15 -19.82
CA GLY A 134 2.99 8.53 -19.90
C GLY A 134 3.02 7.01 -20.10
N SER A 135 4.20 6.45 -19.84
CA SER A 135 4.51 5.03 -19.97
C SER A 135 4.30 4.23 -18.68
N ALA A 136 3.98 4.91 -17.57
CA ALA A 136 3.79 4.28 -16.28
C ALA A 136 2.58 3.33 -16.34
N ARG A 137 2.77 2.10 -15.86
CA ARG A 137 1.75 1.05 -15.94
C ARG A 137 1.91 0.01 -14.85
N VAL A 138 0.80 -0.60 -14.49
CA VAL A 138 0.69 -1.72 -13.56
C VAL A 138 -0.12 -2.81 -14.24
N PHE A 139 0.39 -4.03 -14.23
CA PHE A 139 -0.39 -5.21 -14.62
C PHE A 139 -1.10 -5.75 -13.38
N ALA A 140 -2.34 -6.17 -13.51
CA ALA A 140 -3.08 -6.80 -12.43
C ALA A 140 -3.78 -8.08 -12.91
N GLU A 141 -3.65 -9.12 -12.11
CA GLU A 141 -4.30 -10.42 -12.27
C GLU A 141 -5.02 -10.79 -10.96
N THR A 142 -6.01 -11.67 -11.06
CA THR A 142 -6.65 -12.30 -9.90
C THR A 142 -5.98 -13.65 -9.63
N SER A 143 -5.85 -14.04 -8.36
CA SER A 143 -5.19 -15.31 -8.03
C SER A 143 -5.96 -16.57 -8.44
N ASP A 144 -7.27 -16.44 -8.72
CA ASP A 144 -8.13 -17.51 -9.23
C ASP A 144 -8.24 -17.53 -10.76
N GLY A 145 -7.60 -16.59 -11.46
CA GLY A 145 -7.64 -16.46 -12.91
C GLY A 145 -9.00 -16.01 -13.47
N ARG A 146 -9.92 -15.52 -12.63
CA ARG A 146 -11.22 -15.03 -13.10
C ARG A 146 -11.05 -13.80 -14.01
N ALA A 147 -11.93 -13.67 -15.00
CA ALA A 147 -11.95 -12.48 -15.85
C ALA A 147 -12.35 -11.23 -15.03
N TRP A 148 -11.67 -10.12 -15.30
CA TRP A 148 -12.00 -8.83 -14.72
C TRP A 148 -13.33 -8.31 -15.28
N ARG A 149 -14.16 -7.77 -14.38
CA ARG A 149 -15.37 -7.03 -14.76
C ARG A 149 -15.06 -5.55 -14.68
N LEU A 150 -15.19 -4.85 -15.81
CA LEU A 150 -15.06 -3.39 -15.81
C LEU A 150 -16.26 -2.79 -15.06
N PRO A 151 -16.03 -1.79 -14.18
CA PRO A 151 -17.12 -1.18 -13.43
C PRO A 151 -18.07 -0.44 -14.38
N THR A 152 -19.37 -0.54 -14.12
CA THR A 152 -20.38 0.30 -14.78
C THR A 152 -20.51 1.63 -14.06
N ALA A 153 -20.87 2.69 -14.80
CA ALA A 153 -21.22 3.97 -14.20
C ALA A 153 -22.49 3.82 -13.35
N GLU A 154 -22.46 4.32 -12.12
CA GLU A 154 -23.67 4.54 -11.32
C GLU A 154 -24.35 5.86 -11.70
N GLU A 155 -25.56 6.08 -11.18
CA GLU A 155 -26.28 7.34 -11.39
C GLU A 155 -25.47 8.52 -10.85
N GLY A 156 -25.27 9.56 -11.68
CA GLY A 156 -24.42 10.71 -11.35
C GLY A 156 -22.91 10.46 -11.49
N GLU A 157 -22.50 9.31 -12.01
CA GLU A 157 -21.09 9.03 -12.31
C GLU A 157 -20.78 9.21 -13.82
N THR A 158 -19.67 9.88 -14.12
CA THR A 158 -19.11 9.95 -15.47
C THR A 158 -17.77 9.21 -15.51
N PRO A 159 -17.69 8.01 -16.11
CA PRO A 159 -16.43 7.29 -16.27
C PRO A 159 -15.44 8.05 -17.13
N LEU A 160 -14.22 8.27 -16.63
CA LEU A 160 -13.14 8.92 -17.37
C LEU A 160 -12.10 7.92 -17.90
N TRP A 161 -12.05 6.73 -17.29
CA TRP A 161 -11.13 5.66 -17.69
C TRP A 161 -11.37 5.09 -19.09
N THR A 162 -12.54 5.38 -19.70
CA THR A 162 -12.91 5.01 -21.07
C THR A 162 -12.34 5.95 -22.12
N ARG A 163 -11.84 7.13 -21.72
CA ARG A 163 -11.28 8.12 -22.64
C ARG A 163 -9.94 7.64 -23.24
N PRO A 164 -9.58 8.08 -24.45
CA PRO A 164 -8.28 7.78 -25.04
C PRO A 164 -7.10 8.20 -24.16
N LEU A 165 -5.94 7.55 -24.34
CA LEU A 165 -4.68 8.01 -23.76
C LEU A 165 -4.35 9.42 -24.28
N GLY A 166 -3.80 10.27 -23.41
CA GLY A 166 -3.51 11.67 -23.69
C GLY A 166 -4.71 12.62 -23.60
N ASP A 167 -5.92 12.10 -23.44
CA ASP A 167 -7.15 12.90 -23.28
C ASP A 167 -7.59 12.91 -21.80
N LEU A 168 -6.99 13.81 -21.04
CA LEU A 168 -7.32 14.07 -19.64
C LEU A 168 -8.38 15.19 -19.54
N SER A 169 -9.35 15.05 -18.64
CA SER A 169 -10.25 16.16 -18.31
C SER A 169 -9.51 17.28 -17.54
N SER A 170 -10.15 18.44 -17.38
CA SER A 170 -9.61 19.52 -16.57
C SER A 170 -9.46 19.12 -15.10
N GLU A 171 -10.45 18.39 -14.58
CA GLU A 171 -10.47 17.85 -13.21
C GLU A 171 -9.37 16.80 -13.01
N GLU A 172 -9.12 15.93 -14.00
CA GLU A 172 -8.00 14.99 -13.93
C GLU A 172 -6.64 15.72 -13.91
N HIS A 173 -6.49 16.81 -14.66
CA HIS A 173 -5.27 17.62 -14.61
C HIS A 173 -5.07 18.27 -13.25
N GLU A 174 -6.11 18.92 -12.72
CA GLU A 174 -6.04 19.61 -11.43
C GLU A 174 -5.67 18.65 -10.29
N GLU A 175 -6.30 17.48 -10.24
CA GLU A 175 -6.01 16.47 -9.22
C GLU A 175 -4.61 15.84 -9.40
N ALA A 176 -4.17 15.60 -10.64
CA ALA A 176 -2.82 15.11 -10.91
C ALA A 176 -1.75 16.14 -10.50
N GLU A 177 -1.99 17.42 -10.74
CA GLU A 177 -1.12 18.52 -10.30
C GLU A 177 -1.15 18.68 -8.78
N GLY A 178 -2.33 18.60 -8.16
CA GLY A 178 -2.51 18.63 -6.71
C GLY A 178 -1.76 17.51 -6.00
N TRP A 179 -1.77 16.30 -6.56
CA TRP A 179 -0.97 15.16 -6.08
C TRP A 179 0.53 15.40 -6.25
N ALA A 180 0.95 15.95 -7.40
CA ALA A 180 2.36 16.23 -7.70
C ALA A 180 2.95 17.38 -6.88
N GLY A 181 2.10 18.31 -6.43
CA GLY A 181 2.48 19.47 -5.64
C GLY A 181 2.93 19.13 -4.22
N ALA A 182 3.88 19.90 -3.70
CA ALA A 182 4.25 19.88 -2.29
C ALA A 182 3.29 20.78 -1.52
N TRP A 183 2.25 20.19 -0.95
CA TRP A 183 1.48 20.89 0.08
C TRP A 183 2.39 21.11 1.29
N PRO A 184 2.33 22.25 2.00
CA PRO A 184 3.21 22.53 3.14
C PRO A 184 3.15 21.47 4.26
N THR A 185 2.06 20.72 4.33
CA THR A 185 1.80 19.65 5.31
C THR A 185 2.12 18.24 4.77
N VAL A 186 2.42 18.10 3.48
CA VAL A 186 2.72 16.81 2.85
C VAL A 186 4.23 16.58 2.94
N PRO A 187 4.68 15.40 3.41
CA PRO A 187 6.10 15.00 3.35
C PRO A 187 6.67 15.21 1.94
N ASP A 188 7.99 15.32 1.80
CA ASP A 188 8.65 15.39 0.49
C ASP A 188 7.98 14.41 -0.49
N ALA A 189 7.41 14.94 -1.58
CA ALA A 189 6.62 14.15 -2.52
C ALA A 189 7.40 12.94 -3.07
N ALA A 190 8.73 13.05 -3.17
CA ALA A 190 9.58 11.93 -3.57
C ALA A 190 9.64 10.83 -2.50
N VAL A 191 9.67 11.21 -1.23
CA VAL A 191 9.64 10.29 -0.08
C VAL A 191 8.26 9.64 0.01
N ARG A 192 7.20 10.44 -0.12
CA ARG A 192 5.82 9.94 -0.18
C ARG A 192 5.68 8.90 -1.28
N ASP A 193 6.04 9.26 -2.51
CA ASP A 193 5.89 8.41 -3.67
C ASP A 193 6.72 7.12 -3.53
N LEU A 194 7.94 7.21 -3.00
CA LEU A 194 8.79 6.05 -2.74
C LEU A 194 8.16 5.10 -1.71
N MET A 195 7.70 5.63 -0.59
CA MET A 195 7.21 4.82 0.53
C MET A 195 5.89 4.12 0.19
N LEU A 196 4.95 4.84 -0.42
CA LEU A 196 3.67 4.26 -0.84
C LEU A 196 3.85 3.30 -2.02
N SER A 197 4.75 3.57 -2.96
CA SER A 197 5.15 2.60 -4.00
C SER A 197 5.67 1.29 -3.38
N ARG A 198 6.50 1.37 -2.33
CA ARG A 198 7.02 0.19 -1.63
C ARG A 198 5.95 -0.63 -0.92
N VAL A 199 4.86 0.00 -0.45
CA VAL A 199 3.69 -0.70 0.10
C VAL A 199 3.10 -1.63 -0.96
N LEU A 200 2.85 -1.14 -2.18
CA LEU A 200 2.32 -1.97 -3.29
C LEU A 200 3.34 -2.96 -3.85
N ARG A 201 4.63 -2.64 -3.83
CA ARG A 201 5.69 -3.51 -4.36
C ARG A 201 6.02 -4.68 -3.43
N ARG A 202 5.63 -4.64 -2.15
CA ARG A 202 5.80 -5.74 -1.20
C ARG A 202 4.57 -5.92 -0.30
N PRO A 203 3.41 -6.27 -0.87
CA PRO A 203 2.16 -6.41 -0.11
C PRO A 203 2.32 -7.45 0.99
N GLY A 204 3.02 -8.57 0.75
CA GLY A 204 3.28 -9.60 1.77
C GLY A 204 4.04 -9.14 3.02
N LEU A 205 4.79 -8.03 2.97
CA LEU A 205 5.38 -7.43 4.18
C LEU A 205 4.34 -6.65 4.98
N VAL A 206 3.45 -5.98 4.27
CA VAL A 206 2.43 -5.12 4.82
C VAL A 206 1.27 -5.95 5.38
N ASN A 207 0.85 -6.97 4.64
CA ASN A 207 -0.17 -7.96 4.99
C ASN A 207 0.15 -8.74 6.27
N ARG A 208 1.37 -8.63 6.81
CA ARG A 208 1.68 -9.15 8.16
C ARG A 208 0.81 -8.51 9.25
N ALA A 209 0.39 -7.26 9.05
CA ALA A 209 -0.49 -6.55 10.00
C ALA A 209 -1.89 -7.20 10.08
N SER A 210 -2.39 -7.75 8.97
CA SER A 210 -3.70 -8.40 8.90
C SER A 210 -3.67 -9.91 9.17
N ALA A 211 -2.48 -10.51 9.26
CA ALA A 211 -2.30 -11.98 9.32
C ALA A 211 -3.15 -12.73 10.38
N PRO A 212 -3.40 -12.21 11.60
CA PRO A 212 -4.14 -12.97 12.62
C PRO A 212 -5.65 -13.05 12.40
N HIS A 213 -6.24 -12.03 11.77
CA HIS A 213 -7.69 -11.91 11.61
C HIS A 213 -8.14 -11.92 10.15
N GLY A 214 -7.21 -11.79 9.20
CA GLY A 214 -7.51 -11.63 7.79
C GLY A 214 -7.80 -10.18 7.38
N PHE A 215 -7.71 -9.22 8.29
CA PHE A 215 -7.95 -7.82 8.00
C PHE A 215 -7.21 -6.90 8.98
N ALA A 216 -6.98 -5.67 8.54
CA ALA A 216 -6.43 -4.57 9.34
C ALA A 216 -7.09 -3.26 8.87
N ASN A 217 -7.05 -2.23 9.69
CA ASN A 217 -7.55 -0.92 9.29
C ASN A 217 -6.44 -0.16 8.56
N CYS A 218 -6.67 0.28 7.33
CA CYS A 218 -5.72 1.09 6.57
C CYS A 218 -6.41 2.35 6.06
N TYR A 219 -5.92 3.54 6.39
CA TYR A 219 -6.57 4.78 5.99
C TYR A 219 -5.55 5.90 5.80
N THR A 220 -6.01 7.06 5.35
CA THR A 220 -5.17 8.23 5.07
C THR A 220 -5.83 9.45 5.71
N HIS A 221 -5.06 10.35 6.35
CA HIS A 221 -5.60 11.61 6.85
C HIS A 221 -5.55 12.71 5.78
N HIS A 222 -4.54 12.64 4.90
CA HIS A 222 -4.36 13.55 3.77
C HIS A 222 -3.56 12.84 2.67
N SER A 223 -3.32 13.52 1.55
CA SER A 223 -2.57 13.00 0.39
C SER A 223 -1.09 12.66 0.65
N GLY A 224 -0.61 12.78 1.89
CA GLY A 224 0.79 12.63 2.26
C GLY A 224 1.08 11.44 3.17
N ASP A 225 0.05 10.78 3.70
CA ASP A 225 0.21 9.70 4.65
C ASP A 225 -0.64 8.46 4.35
N LEU A 226 -0.29 7.37 5.03
CA LEU A 226 -0.99 6.10 5.09
C LEU A 226 -0.79 5.52 6.48
N VAL A 227 -1.89 5.22 7.15
CA VAL A 227 -1.93 4.60 8.47
C VAL A 227 -2.33 3.15 8.35
N ILE A 228 -1.62 2.26 9.04
CA ILE A 228 -1.96 0.84 9.16
C ILE A 228 -2.12 0.50 10.64
N GLU A 229 -3.30 0.06 11.03
CA GLU A 229 -3.63 -0.30 12.41
C GLU A 229 -4.09 -1.74 12.52
N TRP A 230 -3.57 -2.46 13.52
CA TRP A 230 -3.93 -3.84 13.80
C TRP A 230 -3.93 -4.13 15.30
N CYS A 231 -4.61 -5.19 15.76
CA CYS A 231 -4.69 -5.51 17.19
C CYS A 231 -3.88 -6.74 17.61
N CYS A 232 -3.65 -7.70 16.72
CA CYS A 232 -3.00 -8.98 17.03
C CYS A 232 -1.78 -9.24 16.12
N GLY A 233 -0.95 -10.22 16.45
CA GLY A 233 0.20 -10.59 15.62
C GLY A 233 1.47 -9.84 16.00
N ASP A 234 2.25 -9.42 15.00
CA ASP A 234 3.56 -8.79 15.23
C ASP A 234 3.44 -7.53 16.11
N THR A 235 4.39 -7.34 17.02
CA THR A 235 4.56 -6.04 17.66
C THR A 235 5.01 -5.00 16.65
N VAL A 236 4.76 -3.71 16.89
CA VAL A 236 5.25 -2.62 16.02
C VAL A 236 6.75 -2.72 15.80
N GLU A 237 7.50 -3.07 16.84
CA GLU A 237 8.93 -3.31 16.77
C GLU A 237 9.33 -4.45 15.82
N ALA A 238 8.67 -5.60 15.93
CA ALA A 238 8.94 -6.75 15.06
C ALA A 238 8.58 -6.44 13.60
N TYR A 239 7.47 -5.75 13.39
CA TYR A 239 7.02 -5.29 12.08
C TYR A 239 8.03 -4.31 11.45
N CYS A 240 8.45 -3.28 12.19
CA CYS A 240 9.47 -2.33 11.74
C CYS A 240 10.81 -3.02 11.43
N ALA A 241 11.21 -4.01 12.25
CA ALA A 241 12.42 -4.77 12.02
C ALA A 241 12.35 -5.57 10.71
N ALA A 242 11.19 -6.15 10.38
CA ALA A 242 10.97 -6.82 9.10
C ALA A 242 11.06 -5.82 7.94
N LEU A 243 10.42 -4.66 8.03
CA LEU A 243 10.51 -3.61 7.01
C LEU A 243 11.97 -3.16 6.76
N LEU A 244 12.73 -2.91 7.84
CA LEU A 244 14.15 -2.55 7.76
C LEU A 244 15.00 -3.65 7.10
N ALA A 245 14.74 -4.92 7.43
CA ALA A 245 15.49 -6.04 6.87
C ALA A 245 15.26 -6.22 5.36
N HIS A 246 14.11 -5.78 4.85
CA HIS A 246 13.77 -5.82 3.43
C HIS A 246 14.08 -4.50 2.69
N GLY A 247 14.71 -3.55 3.37
CA GLY A 247 15.13 -2.29 2.77
C GLY A 247 13.99 -1.30 2.49
N PHE A 248 12.90 -1.38 3.25
CA PHE A 248 11.71 -0.54 3.04
C PHE A 248 11.97 0.97 3.17
N VAL A 249 13.03 1.37 3.88
CA VAL A 249 13.44 2.76 4.08
C VAL A 249 14.80 3.07 3.45
N ASP A 250 15.26 2.23 2.52
CA ASP A 250 16.55 2.42 1.86
C ASP A 250 16.51 3.65 0.96
N GLY A 251 17.63 4.39 0.91
CA GLY A 251 17.72 5.63 0.13
C GLY A 251 17.16 6.87 0.83
N LEU A 252 16.48 6.72 1.96
CA LEU A 252 15.99 7.85 2.76
C LEU A 252 17.08 8.43 3.67
N PRO A 253 17.04 9.74 3.97
CA PRO A 253 17.92 10.33 4.98
C PRO A 253 17.59 9.76 6.37
N PRO A 254 18.57 9.65 7.29
CA PRO A 254 18.35 9.04 8.61
C PRO A 254 17.21 9.66 9.44
N SER A 255 16.94 10.96 9.24
CA SER A 255 15.83 11.68 9.88
C SER A 255 14.44 11.22 9.43
N GLU A 256 14.35 10.58 8.26
CA GLU A 256 13.09 10.16 7.64
C GLU A 256 12.90 8.65 7.65
N THR A 257 13.79 7.85 8.24
CA THR A 257 13.69 6.39 8.16
C THR A 257 12.60 5.81 9.07
N ILE A 258 12.89 5.63 10.35
CA ILE A 258 11.96 5.09 11.35
C ILE A 258 12.09 5.86 12.66
N GLU A 259 10.95 6.37 13.12
CA GLU A 259 10.73 6.94 14.44
C GLU A 259 9.79 6.01 15.22
N LEU A 260 10.30 5.33 16.25
CA LEU A 260 9.45 4.61 17.21
C LEU A 260 8.91 5.63 18.22
N THR A 261 7.61 5.94 18.14
CA THR A 261 6.98 6.90 19.07
C THR A 261 6.51 6.24 20.36
N SER A 262 6.20 4.94 20.31
CA SER A 262 5.92 4.12 21.49
C SER A 262 6.13 2.63 21.18
N ALA A 263 5.89 1.76 22.17
CA ALA A 263 5.83 0.31 21.93
C ALA A 263 4.70 -0.10 20.96
N HIS A 264 3.74 0.79 20.72
CA HIS A 264 2.51 0.56 19.96
C HIS A 264 2.42 1.39 18.68
N SER A 265 3.41 2.23 18.38
CA SER A 265 3.33 3.14 17.23
C SER A 265 4.70 3.48 16.68
N ALA A 266 4.79 3.54 15.35
CA ALA A 266 5.96 4.01 14.64
C ALA A 266 5.57 4.82 13.41
N ARG A 267 6.48 5.71 12.99
CA ARG A 267 6.39 6.50 11.77
C ARG A 267 7.59 6.20 10.89
N LEU A 268 7.35 6.10 9.60
CA LEU A 268 8.37 5.85 8.59
C LEU A 268 8.23 6.85 7.44
N GLY A 269 9.35 7.21 6.80
CA GLY A 269 9.34 8.09 5.64
C GLY A 269 8.90 9.51 5.95
N GLY A 270 9.39 10.12 7.03
CA GLY A 270 8.97 11.48 7.41
C GLY A 270 7.45 11.59 7.67
N HIS A 271 6.88 10.59 8.37
CA HIS A 271 5.45 10.45 8.65
C HIS A 271 4.57 9.97 7.50
N THR A 272 5.12 9.63 6.33
CA THR A 272 4.32 9.05 5.23
C THR A 272 3.65 7.73 5.60
N VAL A 273 4.34 6.82 6.29
CA VAL A 273 3.73 5.55 6.72
C VAL A 273 3.69 5.51 8.24
N ILE A 274 2.50 5.42 8.78
CA ILE A 274 2.22 5.38 10.21
C ILE A 274 1.71 3.99 10.53
N VAL A 275 2.31 3.32 11.50
CA VAL A 275 1.91 1.97 11.90
C VAL A 275 1.54 1.96 13.37
N ARG A 276 0.41 1.36 13.70
CA ARG A 276 -0.08 1.29 15.08
C ARG A 276 -0.59 -0.09 15.42
N ARG A 277 -0.27 -0.54 16.63
CA ARG A 277 -0.81 -1.76 17.18
C ARG A 277 -1.63 -1.47 18.43
N HIS A 278 -2.91 -1.80 18.42
CA HIS A 278 -3.76 -1.69 19.60
C HIS A 278 -3.25 -2.58 20.75
N SER A 279 -3.43 -2.11 21.99
CA SER A 279 -2.96 -2.79 23.20
C SER A 279 -3.79 -4.04 23.54
N ALA A 280 -5.05 -4.06 23.11
CA ALA A 280 -5.99 -5.16 23.28
C ALA A 280 -6.50 -5.64 21.92
N CYS A 281 -6.89 -6.91 21.85
CA CYS A 281 -7.65 -7.41 20.72
C CYS A 281 -8.99 -6.67 20.66
N GLN A 282 -9.33 -6.12 19.49
CA GLN A 282 -10.64 -5.49 19.28
C GLN A 282 -11.73 -6.51 18.93
N TYR A 283 -11.35 -7.76 18.73
CA TYR A 283 -12.25 -8.86 18.39
C TYR A 283 -12.23 -9.86 19.55
N ASP A 284 -13.37 -10.02 20.22
CA ASP A 284 -13.50 -11.09 21.22
C ASP A 284 -13.16 -12.44 20.58
N SER A 285 -12.55 -13.35 21.34
CA SER A 285 -12.05 -14.66 20.90
C SER A 285 -13.14 -15.69 20.53
N GLY A 286 -14.18 -15.25 19.80
CA GLY A 286 -15.34 -16.02 19.35
C GLY A 286 -15.79 -15.63 17.93
N PRO A 287 -17.08 -15.82 17.56
CA PRO A 287 -17.59 -15.66 16.19
C PRO A 287 -17.61 -14.21 15.64
N SER A 288 -16.96 -13.26 16.31
CA SER A 288 -16.96 -11.83 15.94
C SER A 288 -16.15 -11.55 14.66
N ALA A 289 -14.94 -12.11 14.54
CA ALA A 289 -14.08 -11.92 13.37
C ALA A 289 -14.69 -12.54 12.09
N GLN A 290 -15.33 -13.71 12.22
CA GLN A 290 -16.04 -14.33 11.10
C GLN A 290 -17.23 -13.48 10.67
N LYS A 291 -18.05 -12.99 11.62
CA LYS A 291 -19.18 -12.09 11.28
C LYS A 291 -18.73 -10.82 10.58
N ILE A 292 -17.58 -10.26 10.95
CA ILE A 292 -17.00 -9.09 10.26
C ILE A 292 -16.58 -9.48 8.84
N THR A 293 -15.88 -10.61 8.68
CA THR A 293 -15.50 -11.14 7.37
C THR A 293 -16.73 -11.33 6.47
N ASP A 294 -17.76 -12.02 6.97
CA ASP A 294 -19.02 -12.25 6.25
C ASP A 294 -19.71 -10.92 5.87
N SER A 295 -19.67 -9.93 6.78
CA SER A 295 -20.24 -8.60 6.53
C SER A 295 -19.48 -7.84 5.44
N ILE A 296 -18.15 -7.93 5.44
CA ILE A 296 -17.29 -7.31 4.42
C ILE A 296 -17.53 -7.99 3.07
N GLU A 297 -17.51 -9.33 3.02
CA GLU A 297 -17.77 -10.12 1.81
C GLU A 297 -19.13 -9.82 1.19
N LYS A 298 -20.17 -9.68 2.04
CA LYS A 298 -21.50 -9.29 1.59
C LYS A 298 -21.49 -7.91 0.92
N GLY A 299 -20.69 -6.97 1.44
CA GLY A 299 -20.53 -5.64 0.87
C GLY A 299 -19.78 -5.59 -0.47
N TYR A 300 -19.19 -6.70 -0.92
CA TYR A 300 -18.58 -6.85 -2.25
C TYR A 300 -19.42 -7.68 -3.21
N SER A 301 -20.47 -8.32 -2.71
CA SER A 301 -21.38 -9.16 -3.51
C SER A 301 -22.63 -8.40 -3.98
N SER A 302 -22.79 -7.15 -3.53
CA SER A 302 -23.88 -6.22 -3.86
C SER A 302 -23.47 -5.30 -5.00
#